data_AF-A0A6P3Z7V7-F1
#
_entry.id   AF-A0A6P3Z7V7-F1
#
_cell.length_a   1.000
_cell.length_b   1.000
_cell.length_c   1.000
_cell.angle_alpha   90.00
_cell.angle_beta   90.00
_cell.angle_gamma   90.00
#
_symmetry.space_group_name_H-M   'P 1'
#
loop_
_entity.id
_entity.type
_entity.pdbx_description
1 polymer ?
#
loop_
_entity_poly.entity_id
_entity_poly.type
_entity_poly.pdbx_seq_one_letter_code
_entity_poly.pdbx_strand_id
1 'polypeptide(L)'
;GVDKKHLNGLSLIALLVATYLMGLIIVEHVLTLRLVVRVLTLVVLMLLLGSPLCIAIRAQQRDSDRVSQTSFTEGDPLMDGSERYDTGKMCVGEDSAEYVHFPSNTDQEIDAYVHRTLHSAENLNLLQAMCVVDFWILFLAMACGMGSGLAAVNNISQIGGSLGYTSFQTSTLVSLWSIWNFLGRFGAGYVSDYFLHVKGWARPLFMVLTLAAMSIGHLVIASGWPGALYAGSVLVGVCYGSQWSLMPTITSEIFGVIHMGTIFNTITIASPVGSYIFSVRVIGYIYDQEASEEKGIICTGTHCFMLSFLIMASATLFGSLAALVLFLRTRTFYSQVIVRRLL
;
A
#
# COMPACT_ATOMS: atom_id res chain seq x y z
N GLY A 1 -3.98 20.31 -10.21
CA GLY A 1 -4.80 20.13 -11.44
C GLY A 1 -4.11 19.28 -12.50
N VAL A 2 -2.87 19.61 -12.85
CA VAL A 2 -2.08 18.92 -13.88
C VAL A 2 -1.58 17.55 -13.39
N ASP A 3 -1.12 17.45 -12.15
CA ASP A 3 -0.58 16.18 -11.59
C ASP A 3 -1.64 15.10 -11.49
N LYS A 4 -2.87 15.48 -11.11
CA LYS A 4 -4.04 14.59 -11.06
C LYS A 4 -4.35 13.96 -12.43
N LYS A 5 -4.11 14.68 -13.52
CA LYS A 5 -4.31 14.17 -14.90
C LYS A 5 -3.26 13.13 -15.27
N HIS A 6 -2.00 13.33 -14.89
CA HIS A 6 -0.91 12.37 -15.12
C HIS A 6 -1.07 11.11 -14.26
N LEU A 7 -1.46 11.27 -12.98
CA LEU A 7 -1.79 10.16 -12.06
C LEU A 7 -2.96 9.31 -12.55
N ASN A 8 -4.03 9.94 -13.04
CA ASN A 8 -5.15 9.21 -13.64
C ASN A 8 -4.76 8.46 -14.92
N GLY A 9 -3.86 9.03 -15.73
CA GLY A 9 -3.31 8.37 -16.92
C GLY A 9 -2.47 7.13 -16.58
N LEU A 10 -1.58 7.24 -15.58
CA LEU A 10 -0.81 6.10 -15.06
C LEU A 10 -1.72 5.01 -14.51
N SER A 11 -2.75 5.39 -13.74
CA SER A 11 -3.75 4.48 -13.18
C SER A 11 -4.53 3.72 -14.25
N LEU A 12 -4.96 4.41 -15.30
CA LEU A 12 -5.67 3.81 -16.43
C LEU A 12 -4.81 2.78 -17.16
N ILE A 13 -3.54 3.11 -17.42
CA ILE A 13 -2.59 2.21 -18.07
C ILE A 13 -2.36 0.97 -17.21
N ALA A 14 -2.17 1.14 -15.90
CA ALA A 14 -1.96 0.03 -14.99
C ALA A 14 -3.18 -0.91 -14.98
N LEU A 15 -4.41 -0.37 -14.98
CA LEU A 15 -5.64 -1.16 -15.06
C LEU A 15 -5.79 -1.88 -16.41
N LEU A 16 -5.43 -1.22 -17.52
CA LEU A 16 -5.42 -1.82 -18.85
C LEU A 16 -4.44 -2.98 -18.94
N VAL A 17 -3.22 -2.82 -18.41
CA VAL A 17 -2.20 -3.88 -18.34
C VAL A 17 -2.72 -5.06 -17.52
N ALA A 18 -3.32 -4.81 -16.35
CA ALA A 18 -3.86 -5.88 -15.50
C ALA A 18 -5.02 -6.63 -16.17
N THR A 19 -5.92 -5.91 -16.84
CA THR A 19 -7.05 -6.51 -17.59
C THR A 19 -6.54 -7.32 -18.78
N TYR A 20 -5.53 -6.82 -19.49
CA TYR A 20 -4.88 -7.51 -20.59
C TYR A 20 -4.20 -8.80 -20.13
N LEU A 21 -3.44 -8.76 -19.02
CA LEU A 21 -2.82 -9.93 -18.42
C LEU A 21 -3.86 -10.98 -17.99
N MET A 22 -4.97 -10.55 -17.37
CA MET A 22 -6.08 -11.45 -17.02
C MET A 22 -6.65 -12.16 -18.25
N GLY A 23 -6.94 -11.41 -19.31
CA GLY A 23 -7.44 -11.97 -20.55
C GLY A 23 -6.47 -12.99 -21.16
N LEU A 24 -5.17 -12.68 -21.17
CA LEU A 24 -4.14 -13.60 -21.67
C LEU A 24 -4.08 -14.90 -20.87
N ILE A 25 -4.08 -14.82 -19.54
CA ILE A 25 -3.99 -16.01 -18.68
C ILE A 25 -5.21 -16.92 -18.85
N ILE A 26 -6.41 -16.34 -18.92
CA ILE A 26 -7.64 -17.11 -19.16
C ILE A 26 -7.60 -17.78 -20.53
N VAL A 27 -7.19 -17.03 -21.57
CA VAL A 27 -7.10 -17.56 -22.94
C VAL A 27 -6.04 -18.65 -23.05
N GLU A 28 -4.88 -18.49 -22.43
CA GLU A 28 -3.81 -19.50 -22.42
C GLU A 28 -4.20 -20.77 -21.63
N HIS A 29 -5.06 -20.61 -20.61
CA HIS A 29 -5.60 -21.74 -19.86
C HIS A 29 -6.61 -22.57 -20.67
N VAL A 30 -7.39 -21.93 -21.54
CA VAL A 30 -8.43 -22.58 -22.36
C VAL A 30 -7.90 -23.03 -23.73
N LEU A 31 -6.92 -22.31 -24.29
CA LEU A 31 -6.39 -22.52 -25.64
C LEU A 31 -4.86 -22.57 -25.59
N THR A 32 -4.27 -23.63 -26.13
CA THR A 32 -2.82 -23.72 -26.34
C THR A 32 -2.40 -22.72 -27.43
N LEU A 33 -1.92 -21.55 -27.00
CA LEU A 33 -1.51 -20.48 -27.92
C LEU A 33 -0.24 -20.89 -28.71
N ARG A 34 -0.27 -20.63 -30.02
CA ARG A 34 0.88 -20.85 -30.90
C ARG A 34 2.03 -19.89 -30.50
N LEU A 35 3.28 -20.34 -30.65
CA LEU A 35 4.49 -19.58 -30.28
C LEU A 35 4.49 -18.14 -30.82
N VAL A 36 4.01 -17.93 -32.06
CA VAL A 36 3.90 -16.62 -32.69
C VAL A 36 2.95 -15.69 -31.93
N VAL A 37 1.81 -16.20 -31.47
CA VAL A 37 0.83 -15.42 -30.69
C VAL A 37 1.39 -15.10 -29.32
N ARG A 38 2.15 -16.03 -28.71
CA ARG A 38 2.84 -15.79 -27.43
C ARG A 38 3.93 -14.71 -27.54
N VAL A 39 4.71 -14.70 -28.63
CA VAL A 39 5.70 -13.65 -28.89
C VAL A 39 5.02 -12.29 -29.10
N LEU A 40 3.95 -12.25 -29.90
CA LEU A 40 3.25 -11.00 -30.22
C LEU A 40 2.57 -10.38 -28.98
N THR A 41 1.96 -11.22 -28.14
CA THR A 41 1.37 -10.79 -26.87
C THR A 41 2.42 -10.30 -25.87
N LEU A 42 3.60 -10.93 -25.84
CA LEU A 42 4.73 -10.48 -25.03
C LEU A 42 5.28 -9.12 -25.50
N VAL A 43 5.37 -8.88 -26.81
CA VAL A 43 5.77 -7.57 -27.36
C VAL A 43 4.78 -6.48 -26.95
N VAL A 44 3.47 -6.74 -27.07
CA VAL A 44 2.43 -5.81 -26.63
C VAL A 44 2.54 -5.53 -25.14
N LEU A 45 2.78 -6.56 -24.31
CA LEU A 45 2.99 -6.40 -22.88
C LEU A 45 4.20 -5.51 -22.57
N MET A 46 5.34 -5.71 -23.25
CA MET A 46 6.54 -4.90 -23.07
C MET A 46 6.30 -3.43 -23.44
N LEU A 47 5.55 -3.16 -24.51
CA LEU A 47 5.16 -1.80 -24.90
C LEU A 47 4.25 -1.16 -23.84
N LEU A 48 3.28 -1.90 -23.32
CA LEU A 48 2.39 -1.43 -22.27
C LEU A 48 3.16 -1.15 -20.96
N LEU A 49 4.09 -2.03 -20.57
CA LEU A 49 4.94 -1.84 -19.38
C LEU A 49 5.94 -0.69 -19.52
N GLY A 50 6.37 -0.36 -20.75
CA GLY A 50 7.21 0.81 -21.02
C GLY A 50 6.44 2.14 -21.05
N SER A 51 5.12 2.11 -21.17
CA SER A 51 4.30 3.32 -21.30
C SER A 51 4.29 4.26 -20.08
N PRO A 52 4.38 3.79 -18.81
CA PRO A 52 4.54 4.68 -17.65
C PRO A 52 5.83 5.50 -17.70
N LEU A 53 6.92 4.94 -18.23
CA LEU A 53 8.18 5.66 -18.42
C LEU A 53 8.02 6.80 -19.44
N CYS A 54 7.27 6.56 -20.52
CA CYS A 54 6.95 7.61 -21.49
C CYS A 54 6.11 8.74 -20.86
N ILE A 55 5.15 8.42 -19.98
CA ILE A 55 4.40 9.44 -19.24
C ILE A 55 5.30 10.22 -18.28
N ALA A 56 6.19 9.53 -17.56
CA ALA A 56 7.12 10.17 -16.62
C ALA A 56 8.07 11.13 -17.35
N ILE A 57 8.65 10.71 -18.48
CA ILE A 57 9.52 11.56 -19.32
C ILE A 57 8.74 12.77 -19.83
N ARG A 58 7.50 12.58 -20.32
CA ARG A 58 6.65 13.69 -20.77
C ARG A 58 6.26 14.65 -19.64
N ALA A 59 6.07 14.14 -18.42
CA ALA A 59 5.80 14.97 -17.26
C ALA A 59 7.03 15.82 -16.91
N GLN A 60 8.21 15.20 -16.86
CA GLN A 60 9.47 15.88 -16.58
C GLN A 60 9.83 16.93 -17.65
N GLN A 61 9.60 16.63 -18.92
CA GLN A 61 9.79 17.59 -20.02
C GLN A 61 8.87 18.81 -19.86
N ARG A 62 7.59 18.60 -19.52
CA ARG A 62 6.64 19.70 -19.27
C ARG A 62 7.02 20.56 -18.07
N ASP A 63 7.56 19.96 -17.01
CA ASP A 63 8.05 20.71 -15.86
C ASP A 63 9.31 21.51 -16.22
N SER A 64 10.22 20.94 -17.02
CA SER A 64 11.38 21.66 -17.55
C SER A 64 10.96 22.85 -18.43
N ASP A 65 10.00 22.66 -19.33
CA ASP A 65 9.48 23.73 -20.21
C ASP A 65 8.82 24.86 -19.40
N ARG A 66 8.11 24.51 -18.32
CA ARG A 66 7.51 25.48 -17.40
C ARG A 66 8.57 26.28 -16.64
N VAL A 67 9.57 25.61 -16.08
CA VAL A 67 10.68 26.26 -15.35
C VAL A 67 11.41 27.23 -16.28
N SER A 68 11.73 26.80 -17.50
CA SER A 68 12.33 27.68 -18.52
C SER A 68 11.47 28.91 -18.80
N GLN A 69 10.16 28.77 -19.01
CA GLN A 69 9.27 29.92 -19.25
C GLN A 69 9.22 30.91 -18.07
N THR A 70 9.20 30.43 -16.82
CA THR A 70 9.29 31.33 -15.64
C THR A 70 10.62 32.08 -15.58
N SER A 71 11.75 31.42 -15.88
CA SER A 71 13.07 32.09 -15.90
C SER A 71 13.24 33.11 -17.03
N PHE A 72 12.52 32.95 -18.16
CA PHE A 72 12.49 33.95 -19.23
C PHE A 72 11.62 35.17 -18.89
N THR A 73 10.74 35.07 -17.89
CA THR A 73 9.84 36.18 -17.50
C THR A 73 10.47 37.11 -16.45
N GLU A 74 11.46 36.61 -15.69
CA GLU A 74 12.26 37.42 -14.73
C GLU A 74 13.47 38.13 -15.37
N GLY A 75 13.70 37.94 -16.67
CA GLY A 75 14.90 38.37 -17.39
C GLY A 75 14.81 39.67 -18.20
N ASP A 76 13.76 40.48 -18.06
CA ASP A 76 13.65 41.79 -18.74
C ASP A 76 13.90 42.97 -17.78
N PRO A 77 15.12 43.54 -17.74
CA PRO A 77 15.39 44.84 -17.15
C PRO A 77 15.67 45.88 -18.24
N LEU A 78 14.70 46.74 -18.57
CA LEU A 78 14.91 48.01 -19.29
C LEU A 78 13.96 49.07 -18.71
N MET A 79 14.45 49.91 -17.80
CA MET A 79 14.86 51.31 -18.02
C MET A 79 13.71 52.32 -17.88
N ASP A 80 13.61 52.97 -16.71
CA ASP A 80 13.78 54.44 -16.61
C ASP A 80 13.93 54.93 -15.14
N GLY A 81 14.93 55.78 -14.90
CA GLY A 81 14.78 56.97 -14.05
C GLY A 81 14.86 56.91 -12.51
N SER A 82 16.10 57.01 -12.00
CA SER A 82 16.51 57.95 -10.93
C SER A 82 16.26 57.66 -9.44
N GLU A 83 17.37 57.32 -8.78
CA GLU A 83 17.90 57.87 -7.52
C GLU A 83 17.22 57.63 -6.15
N ARG A 84 17.97 56.86 -5.34
CA ARG A 84 18.53 57.22 -4.01
C ARG A 84 17.95 56.52 -2.77
N TYR A 85 18.89 55.88 -2.06
CA TYR A 85 18.88 55.46 -0.66
C TYR A 85 17.99 56.34 0.24
N ASP A 86 17.17 55.76 1.12
CA ASP A 86 17.61 55.47 2.50
C ASP A 86 16.59 54.69 3.34
N THR A 87 17.11 54.21 4.47
CA THR A 87 16.57 53.38 5.54
C THR A 87 15.44 54.04 6.36
N GLY A 88 14.41 53.26 6.74
CA GLY A 88 13.78 53.41 8.08
C GLY A 88 12.26 53.60 8.19
N LYS A 89 11.65 52.74 9.03
CA LYS A 89 10.51 52.95 9.96
C LYS A 89 9.11 53.37 9.44
N MET A 90 8.18 52.43 9.68
CA MET A 90 7.04 52.52 10.62
C MET A 90 5.87 53.50 10.38
N CYS A 91 4.68 52.98 10.70
CA CYS A 91 3.39 53.62 11.06
C CYS A 91 2.41 53.87 9.90
N VAL A 92 1.32 53.08 9.83
CA VAL A 92 -0.03 53.32 10.42
C VAL A 92 -0.88 54.22 9.52
N GLY A 93 -2.04 53.70 9.14
CA GLY A 93 -3.13 54.40 8.49
C GLY A 93 -4.32 53.45 8.38
N GLU A 94 -5.14 53.45 9.43
CA GLU A 94 -6.47 52.84 9.51
C GLU A 94 -7.33 53.21 8.30
N ASP A 95 -8.15 52.25 7.84
CA ASP A 95 -9.57 52.56 7.66
C ASP A 95 -10.43 51.33 7.97
N SER A 96 -11.36 51.55 8.88
CA SER A 96 -12.21 50.56 9.54
C SER A 96 -13.44 50.23 8.71
N ALA A 97 -13.71 48.95 8.50
CA ALA A 97 -15.06 48.44 8.29
C ALA A 97 -15.27 47.27 9.26
N GLU A 98 -15.83 47.65 10.40
CA GLU A 98 -16.16 46.84 11.57
C GLU A 98 -17.29 45.85 11.23
N TYR A 99 -16.95 44.57 11.10
CA TYR A 99 -17.87 43.46 11.40
C TYR A 99 -17.36 42.81 12.69
N VAL A 100 -17.99 43.15 13.81
CA VAL A 100 -17.72 42.54 15.11
C VAL A 100 -18.17 41.08 15.08
N HIS A 101 -17.25 40.18 14.75
CA HIS A 101 -17.34 38.80 15.23
C HIS A 101 -16.53 38.75 16.53
N PHE A 102 -17.23 38.59 17.66
CA PHE A 102 -16.58 38.24 18.92
C PHE A 102 -15.84 36.91 18.73
N PRO A 103 -14.49 36.85 18.85
CA PRO A 103 -13.81 35.58 18.93
C PRO A 103 -14.08 35.04 20.34
N SER A 104 -14.66 33.85 20.44
CA SER A 104 -14.62 33.15 21.71
C SER A 104 -13.14 32.83 21.97
N ASN A 105 -12.62 33.14 23.16
CA ASN A 105 -11.23 32.85 23.53
C ASN A 105 -10.84 31.37 23.33
N THR A 106 -11.83 30.49 23.22
CA THR A 106 -11.72 29.07 22.88
C THR A 106 -11.19 28.83 21.46
N ASP A 107 -11.57 29.62 20.46
CA ASP A 107 -11.24 29.31 19.06
C ASP A 107 -9.77 29.62 18.75
N GLN A 108 -9.23 30.67 19.36
CA GLN A 108 -7.82 31.06 19.21
C GLN A 108 -6.86 30.16 20.01
N GLU A 109 -7.30 29.64 21.16
CA GLU A 109 -6.57 28.61 21.91
C GLU A 109 -6.62 27.25 21.21
N ILE A 110 -7.76 26.88 20.60
CA ILE A 110 -7.88 25.68 19.78
C ILE A 110 -7.00 25.79 18.54
N ASP A 111 -6.94 26.95 17.87
CA ASP A 111 -6.12 27.12 16.67
C ASP A 111 -4.62 27.13 16.99
N ALA A 112 -4.21 27.74 18.11
CA ALA A 112 -2.84 27.67 18.61
C ALA A 112 -2.44 26.26 19.11
N TYR A 113 -3.37 25.53 19.76
CA TYR A 113 -3.19 24.14 20.13
C TYR A 113 -3.11 23.24 18.90
N VAL A 114 -3.98 23.45 17.92
CA VAL A 114 -3.98 22.74 16.63
C VAL A 114 -2.71 23.06 15.86
N HIS A 115 -2.21 24.30 15.85
CA HIS A 115 -0.97 24.66 15.17
C HIS A 115 0.27 24.07 15.85
N ARG A 116 0.29 24.03 17.20
CA ARG A 116 1.32 23.36 18.01
C ARG A 116 1.26 21.83 17.88
N THR A 117 0.07 21.26 17.74
CA THR A 117 -0.16 19.82 17.48
C THR A 117 0.09 19.45 16.01
N LEU A 118 -0.12 20.39 15.07
CA LEU A 118 0.23 20.29 13.66
C LEU A 118 1.74 20.28 13.46
N HIS A 119 2.48 21.07 14.27
CA HIS A 119 3.93 21.04 14.33
C HIS A 119 4.44 19.77 15.03
N SER A 120 3.60 19.14 15.85
CA SER A 120 3.80 17.83 16.48
C SER A 120 3.29 16.65 15.64
N ALA A 121 2.84 16.86 14.40
CA ALA A 121 3.04 15.87 13.34
C ALA A 121 4.53 15.90 13.00
N GLU A 122 5.36 15.52 13.98
CA GLU A 122 6.81 15.55 13.88
C GLU A 122 7.18 14.72 12.66
N ASN A 123 7.98 15.31 11.78
CA ASN A 123 8.76 14.54 10.84
C ASN A 123 9.79 13.76 11.66
N LEU A 124 9.33 12.66 12.24
CA LEU A 124 10.12 11.80 13.11
C LEU A 124 11.26 11.24 12.27
N ASN A 125 12.47 11.26 12.80
CA ASN A 125 13.53 10.46 12.23
C ASN A 125 13.36 8.99 12.64
N LEU A 126 14.12 8.09 12.01
CA LEU A 126 13.99 6.65 12.25
C LEU A 126 14.14 6.28 13.73
N LEU A 127 15.14 6.84 14.42
CA LEU A 127 15.42 6.51 15.82
C LEU A 127 14.27 6.94 16.73
N GLN A 128 13.73 8.14 16.50
CA GLN A 128 12.55 8.61 17.22
C GLN A 128 11.34 7.74 16.92
N ALA A 129 11.09 7.38 15.65
CA ALA A 129 9.99 6.51 15.27
C ALA A 129 10.07 5.14 15.96
N MET A 130 11.26 4.53 16.07
CA MET A 130 11.48 3.26 16.77
C MET A 130 11.24 3.34 18.28
N CYS A 131 11.27 4.54 18.89
CA CYS A 131 10.90 4.74 20.30
C CYS A 131 9.38 4.83 20.52
N VAL A 132 8.59 5.00 19.45
CA VAL A 132 7.13 5.12 19.53
C VAL A 132 6.48 3.73 19.40
N VAL A 133 5.47 3.46 20.22
CA VAL A 133 4.74 2.17 20.22
C VAL A 133 4.08 1.89 18.87
N ASP A 134 3.59 2.92 18.18
CA ASP A 134 2.90 2.79 16.89
C ASP A 134 3.79 2.18 15.80
N PHE A 135 5.12 2.39 15.87
CA PHE A 135 6.08 1.75 14.97
C PHE A 135 6.09 0.23 15.14
N TRP A 136 6.11 -0.24 16.38
CA TRP A 136 6.13 -1.67 16.68
C TRP A 136 4.78 -2.34 16.42
N ILE A 137 3.67 -1.62 16.57
CA ILE A 137 2.35 -2.10 16.16
C ILE A 137 2.30 -2.32 14.64
N LEU A 138 2.80 -1.37 13.86
CA LEU A 138 2.91 -1.50 12.40
C LEU A 138 3.87 -2.61 11.99
N PHE A 139 5.03 -2.72 12.66
CA PHE A 139 6.00 -3.79 12.45
C PHE A 139 5.37 -5.17 12.70
N LEU A 140 4.63 -5.32 13.80
CA LEU A 140 3.96 -6.57 14.14
C LEU A 140 2.88 -6.92 13.12
N ALA A 141 2.03 -5.97 12.75
CA ALA A 141 1.00 -6.20 11.74
C ALA A 141 1.60 -6.50 10.35
N MET A 142 2.75 -5.90 10.01
CA MET A 142 3.54 -6.18 8.81
C MET A 142 4.06 -7.63 8.82
N ALA A 143 4.66 -8.08 9.92
CA ALA A 143 5.13 -9.46 10.06
C ALA A 143 4.00 -10.47 9.94
N CYS A 144 2.87 -10.24 10.62
CA CYS A 144 1.71 -11.13 10.60
C CYS A 144 1.01 -11.16 9.24
N GLY A 145 0.70 -9.99 8.68
CA GLY A 145 -0.01 -9.84 7.41
C GLY A 145 0.89 -10.16 6.22
N MET A 146 1.85 -9.30 5.94
CA MET A 146 2.68 -9.45 4.74
C MET A 146 3.62 -10.66 4.82
N GLY A 147 4.11 -11.01 6.01
CA GLY A 147 4.90 -12.24 6.19
C GLY A 147 4.12 -13.52 5.89
N SER A 148 2.87 -13.65 6.34
CA SER A 148 2.04 -14.84 6.02
C SER A 148 1.63 -14.88 4.54
N GLY A 149 1.29 -13.73 3.95
CA GLY A 149 0.99 -13.64 2.51
C GLY A 149 2.20 -14.02 1.65
N LEU A 150 3.39 -13.55 2.03
CA LEU A 150 4.64 -13.91 1.37
C LEU A 150 4.97 -15.41 1.54
N ALA A 151 4.73 -15.97 2.73
CA ALA A 151 4.89 -17.41 2.94
C ALA A 151 3.92 -18.25 2.10
N ALA A 152 2.65 -17.84 1.98
CA ALA A 152 1.66 -18.54 1.16
C ALA A 152 2.08 -18.59 -0.32
N VAL A 153 2.53 -17.47 -0.90
CA VAL A 153 2.99 -17.46 -2.30
C VAL A 153 4.30 -18.20 -2.50
N ASN A 154 5.25 -18.12 -1.54
CA ASN A 154 6.54 -18.82 -1.65
C ASN A 154 6.39 -20.35 -1.67
N ASN A 155 5.35 -20.89 -1.04
CA ASN A 155 5.12 -22.33 -0.95
C ASN A 155 3.94 -22.81 -1.81
N ILE A 156 3.36 -21.95 -2.64
CA ILE A 156 2.11 -22.28 -3.36
C ILE A 156 2.24 -23.50 -4.29
N SER A 157 3.42 -23.71 -4.87
CA SER A 157 3.71 -24.89 -5.70
C SER A 157 3.75 -26.18 -4.88
N GLN A 158 4.34 -26.14 -3.68
CA GLN A 158 4.40 -27.28 -2.76
C GLN A 158 3.00 -27.63 -2.24
N ILE A 159 2.24 -26.60 -1.86
CA ILE A 159 0.84 -26.72 -1.42
C ILE A 159 -0.01 -27.33 -2.55
N GLY A 160 0.05 -26.76 -3.75
CA GLY A 160 -0.68 -27.27 -4.90
C GLY A 160 -0.33 -28.72 -5.22
N GLY A 161 0.95 -29.07 -5.20
CA GLY A 161 1.42 -30.45 -5.42
C GLY A 161 0.82 -31.46 -4.45
N SER A 162 0.79 -31.13 -3.15
CA SER A 162 0.16 -32.00 -2.14
C SER A 162 -1.34 -32.20 -2.35
N LEU A 163 -2.02 -31.22 -2.94
CA LEU A 163 -3.45 -31.26 -3.24
C LEU A 163 -3.76 -31.85 -4.63
N GLY A 164 -2.75 -32.37 -5.33
CA GLY A 164 -2.91 -32.98 -6.66
C GLY A 164 -3.00 -31.99 -7.82
N TYR A 165 -2.63 -30.72 -7.62
CA TYR A 165 -2.58 -29.73 -8.70
C TYR A 165 -1.37 -29.98 -9.59
N THR A 166 -1.56 -29.85 -10.89
CA THR A 166 -0.47 -29.90 -11.88
C THR A 166 0.43 -28.66 -11.79
N SER A 167 1.68 -28.76 -12.28
CA SER A 167 2.60 -27.62 -12.40
C SER A 167 2.02 -26.46 -13.23
N PHE A 168 1.15 -26.78 -14.19
CA PHE A 168 0.44 -25.77 -14.98
C PHE A 168 -0.59 -25.01 -14.12
N GLN A 169 -1.44 -25.72 -13.37
CA GLN A 169 -2.45 -25.10 -12.50
C GLN A 169 -1.83 -24.25 -11.39
N THR A 170 -0.72 -24.71 -10.79
CA THR A 170 0.03 -23.93 -9.78
C THR A 170 0.66 -22.68 -10.37
N SER A 171 1.20 -22.75 -11.58
CA SER A 171 1.71 -21.59 -12.31
C SER A 171 0.59 -20.58 -12.63
N THR A 172 -0.60 -21.06 -13.02
CA THR A 172 -1.80 -20.20 -13.17
C THR A 172 -2.19 -19.53 -11.85
N LEU A 173 -2.14 -20.24 -10.72
CA LEU A 173 -2.40 -19.66 -9.39
C LEU A 173 -1.43 -18.53 -9.04
N VAL A 174 -0.13 -18.69 -9.31
CA VAL A 174 0.89 -17.63 -9.11
C VAL A 174 0.59 -16.39 -9.96
N SER A 175 0.19 -16.60 -11.21
CA SER A 175 -0.20 -15.50 -12.10
C SER A 175 -1.46 -14.78 -11.62
N LEU A 176 -2.48 -15.53 -11.20
CA LEU A 176 -3.70 -14.98 -10.61
C LEU A 176 -3.39 -14.21 -9.32
N TRP A 177 -2.55 -14.75 -8.44
CA TRP A 177 -2.10 -14.07 -7.22
C TRP A 177 -1.52 -12.70 -7.54
N SER A 178 -0.67 -12.61 -8.56
CA SER A 178 -0.05 -11.35 -8.97
C SER A 178 -1.07 -10.30 -9.41
N ILE A 179 -2.14 -10.72 -10.11
CA ILE A 179 -3.20 -9.79 -10.52
C ILE A 179 -4.04 -9.35 -9.33
N TRP A 180 -4.46 -10.27 -8.48
CA TRP A 180 -5.24 -9.93 -7.29
C TRP A 180 -4.45 -9.06 -6.32
N ASN A 181 -3.13 -9.27 -6.23
CA ASN A 181 -2.22 -8.38 -5.52
C ASN A 181 -2.22 -6.96 -6.12
N PHE A 182 -2.10 -6.85 -7.44
CA PHE A 182 -2.18 -5.56 -8.12
C PHE A 182 -3.52 -4.86 -7.87
N LEU A 183 -4.64 -5.56 -8.06
CA LEU A 183 -5.98 -5.02 -7.82
C LEU A 183 -6.19 -4.62 -6.35
N GLY A 184 -5.63 -5.40 -5.42
CA GLY A 184 -5.64 -5.09 -3.99
C GLY A 184 -4.89 -3.81 -3.66
N ARG A 185 -3.69 -3.61 -4.25
CA ARG A 185 -2.89 -2.38 -4.10
C ARG A 185 -3.66 -1.17 -4.62
N PHE A 186 -4.11 -1.25 -5.87
CA PHE A 186 -4.82 -0.15 -6.51
C PHE A 186 -6.15 0.17 -5.81
N GLY A 187 -6.94 -0.87 -5.54
CA GLY A 187 -8.26 -0.75 -4.93
C GLY A 187 -8.18 -0.18 -3.52
N ALA A 188 -7.33 -0.71 -2.64
CA ALA A 188 -7.23 -0.21 -1.28
C ALA A 188 -6.64 1.20 -1.20
N GLY A 189 -5.68 1.55 -2.06
CA GLY A 189 -5.18 2.92 -2.16
C GLY A 189 -6.31 3.89 -2.49
N TYR A 190 -7.02 3.64 -3.60
CA TYR A 190 -8.12 4.49 -4.05
C TYR A 190 -9.31 4.54 -3.05
N VAL A 191 -9.74 3.39 -2.54
CA VAL A 191 -10.86 3.31 -1.60
C VAL A 191 -10.50 4.02 -0.29
N SER A 192 -9.30 3.81 0.25
CA SER A 192 -8.89 4.48 1.49
C SER A 192 -8.76 6.00 1.31
N ASP A 193 -8.26 6.48 0.17
CA ASP A 193 -8.25 7.91 -0.18
C ASP A 193 -9.68 8.48 -0.21
N TYR A 194 -10.57 7.82 -0.95
CA TYR A 194 -11.94 8.26 -1.13
C TYR A 194 -12.68 8.40 0.21
N PHE A 195 -12.59 7.37 1.06
CA PHE A 195 -13.27 7.38 2.36
C PHE A 195 -12.62 8.34 3.36
N LEU A 196 -11.31 8.58 3.26
CA LEU A 196 -10.65 9.61 4.06
C LEU A 196 -11.19 11.01 3.69
N HIS A 197 -11.28 11.33 2.39
CA HIS A 197 -11.77 12.63 1.94
C HIS A 197 -13.27 12.85 2.15
N VAL A 198 -14.09 11.84 1.89
CA VAL A 198 -15.57 12.00 1.92
C VAL A 198 -16.15 11.76 3.31
N LYS A 199 -15.62 10.80 4.06
CA LYS A 199 -16.17 10.38 5.36
C LYS A 199 -15.24 10.62 6.54
N GLY A 200 -14.01 11.08 6.31
CA GLY A 200 -13.01 11.26 7.37
C GLY A 200 -12.55 9.96 8.02
N TRP A 201 -12.69 8.81 7.34
CA TRP A 201 -12.32 7.52 7.91
C TRP A 201 -10.80 7.33 7.93
N ALA A 202 -10.25 6.99 9.09
CA ALA A 202 -8.83 6.76 9.25
C ALA A 202 -8.36 5.52 8.48
N ARG A 203 -7.24 5.62 7.76
CA ARG A 203 -6.68 4.53 6.95
C ARG A 203 -6.37 3.24 7.71
N PRO A 204 -5.92 3.28 8.99
CA PRO A 204 -5.75 2.07 9.79
C PRO A 204 -7.00 1.18 9.87
N LEU A 205 -8.21 1.74 9.71
CA LEU A 205 -9.43 0.93 9.62
C LEU A 205 -9.41 -0.02 8.41
N PHE A 206 -8.97 0.44 7.25
CA PHE A 206 -8.86 -0.39 6.05
C PHE A 206 -7.80 -1.48 6.23
N MET A 207 -6.74 -1.19 6.98
CA MET A 207 -5.73 -2.17 7.35
C MET A 207 -6.32 -3.28 8.25
N VAL A 208 -7.14 -2.92 9.25
CA VAL A 208 -7.88 -3.89 10.09
C VAL A 208 -8.76 -4.80 9.24
N LEU A 209 -9.59 -4.20 8.38
CA LEU A 209 -10.56 -4.93 7.54
C LEU A 209 -9.86 -5.89 6.58
N THR A 210 -8.79 -5.44 5.94
CA THR A 210 -8.06 -6.28 4.98
C THR A 210 -7.25 -7.37 5.67
N LEU A 211 -6.70 -7.17 6.87
CA LEU A 211 -6.07 -8.24 7.66
C LEU A 211 -7.10 -9.27 8.17
N ALA A 212 -8.29 -8.82 8.58
CA ALA A 212 -9.37 -9.72 8.98
C ALA A 212 -9.84 -10.57 7.79
N ALA A 213 -10.03 -9.94 6.62
CA ALA A 213 -10.35 -10.65 5.38
C ALA A 213 -9.23 -11.62 4.95
N MET A 214 -7.96 -11.25 5.18
CA MET A 214 -6.81 -12.13 4.94
C MET A 214 -6.83 -13.36 5.84
N SER A 215 -7.24 -13.23 7.10
CA SER A 215 -7.44 -14.36 8.02
C SER A 215 -8.49 -15.33 7.48
N ILE A 216 -9.63 -14.81 7.00
CA ILE A 216 -10.65 -15.61 6.31
C ILE A 216 -10.06 -16.32 5.09
N GLY A 217 -9.23 -15.64 4.29
CA GLY A 217 -8.53 -16.24 3.15
C GLY A 217 -7.66 -17.45 3.54
N HIS A 218 -6.90 -17.34 4.63
CA HIS A 218 -6.12 -18.48 5.14
C HIS A 218 -7.02 -19.61 5.66
N LEU A 219 -8.14 -19.31 6.33
CA LEU A 219 -9.10 -20.32 6.75
C LEU A 219 -9.75 -21.05 5.57
N VAL A 220 -10.04 -20.33 4.49
CA VAL A 220 -10.53 -20.93 3.24
C VAL A 220 -9.50 -21.93 2.71
N ILE A 221 -8.21 -21.56 2.63
CA ILE A 221 -7.17 -22.50 2.18
C ILE A 221 -7.06 -23.71 3.13
N ALA A 222 -7.12 -23.48 4.44
CA ALA A 222 -7.07 -24.54 5.45
C ALA A 222 -8.22 -25.57 5.31
N SER A 223 -9.39 -25.15 4.82
CA SER A 223 -10.54 -26.05 4.65
C SER A 223 -10.30 -27.19 3.66
N GLY A 224 -9.39 -26.99 2.69
CA GLY A 224 -9.01 -28.02 1.73
C GLY A 224 -10.12 -28.47 0.76
N TRP A 225 -11.24 -27.75 0.67
CA TRP A 225 -12.33 -28.09 -0.25
C TRP A 225 -11.92 -27.90 -1.71
N PRO A 226 -12.57 -28.58 -2.67
CA PRO A 226 -12.30 -28.39 -4.09
C PRO A 226 -12.41 -26.91 -4.48
N GLY A 227 -11.34 -26.33 -5.02
CA GLY A 227 -11.27 -24.92 -5.39
C GLY A 227 -10.95 -23.95 -4.24
N ALA A 228 -10.82 -24.42 -2.99
CA ALA A 228 -10.46 -23.60 -1.85
C ALA A 228 -9.10 -22.91 -2.01
N LEU A 229 -8.12 -23.60 -2.61
CA LEU A 229 -6.81 -23.00 -2.90
C LEU A 229 -6.93 -21.82 -3.88
N TYR A 230 -7.81 -21.91 -4.89
CA TYR A 230 -8.08 -20.79 -5.81
C TYR A 230 -8.76 -19.62 -5.07
N ALA A 231 -9.90 -19.88 -4.42
CA ALA A 231 -10.68 -18.86 -3.74
C ALA A 231 -9.86 -18.16 -2.63
N GLY A 232 -9.14 -18.95 -1.83
CA GLY A 232 -8.24 -18.46 -0.80
C GLY A 232 -7.07 -17.65 -1.36
N SER A 233 -6.42 -18.11 -2.44
CA SER A 233 -5.33 -17.36 -3.08
C SER A 233 -5.79 -16.02 -3.65
N VAL A 234 -7.00 -15.95 -4.19
CA VAL A 234 -7.61 -14.68 -4.63
C VAL A 234 -7.78 -13.74 -3.44
N LEU A 235 -8.43 -14.20 -2.37
CA LEU A 235 -8.73 -13.37 -1.21
C LEU A 235 -7.46 -12.90 -0.50
N VAL A 236 -6.52 -13.81 -0.25
CA VAL A 236 -5.21 -13.50 0.36
C VAL A 236 -4.40 -12.59 -0.57
N GLY A 237 -4.42 -12.82 -1.89
CA GLY A 237 -3.75 -11.98 -2.88
C GLY A 237 -4.22 -10.53 -2.85
N VAL A 238 -5.55 -10.31 -2.88
CA VAL A 238 -6.15 -8.96 -2.74
C VAL A 238 -5.71 -8.31 -1.43
N CYS A 239 -5.87 -8.99 -0.31
CA CYS A 239 -5.55 -8.42 1.00
C CYS A 239 -4.06 -8.12 1.15
N TYR A 240 -3.19 -9.03 0.72
CA TYR A 240 -1.74 -8.85 0.66
C TYR A 240 -1.38 -7.62 -0.20
N GLY A 241 -2.02 -7.47 -1.35
CA GLY A 241 -1.89 -6.28 -2.20
C GLY A 241 -2.29 -5.01 -1.47
N SER A 242 -3.45 -5.00 -0.83
CA SER A 242 -3.95 -3.85 -0.08
C SER A 242 -2.98 -3.36 0.98
N GLN A 243 -2.34 -4.28 1.71
CA GLN A 243 -1.34 -3.95 2.72
C GLN A 243 -0.16 -3.15 2.14
N TRP A 244 0.34 -3.52 0.96
CA TRP A 244 1.43 -2.80 0.28
C TRP A 244 1.10 -1.37 -0.13
N SER A 245 -0.18 -1.04 -0.33
CA SER A 245 -0.61 0.33 -0.58
C SER A 245 -0.87 1.11 0.71
N LEU A 246 -1.50 0.46 1.70
CA LEU A 246 -1.90 1.13 2.94
C LEU A 246 -0.71 1.45 3.85
N MET A 247 0.26 0.53 3.95
CA MET A 247 1.39 0.65 4.88
C MET A 247 2.25 1.91 4.68
N PRO A 248 2.74 2.25 3.47
CA PRO A 248 3.53 3.48 3.28
C PRO A 248 2.70 4.75 3.54
N THR A 249 1.41 4.75 3.19
CA THR A 249 0.53 5.90 3.44
C THR A 249 0.22 6.10 4.92
N ILE A 250 -0.04 5.03 5.66
CA ILE A 250 -0.23 5.10 7.12
C ILE A 250 1.08 5.53 7.78
N THR A 251 2.23 5.03 7.31
CA THR A 251 3.55 5.42 7.82
C THR A 251 3.80 6.92 7.61
N SER A 252 3.48 7.48 6.45
CA SER A 252 3.66 8.92 6.19
C SER A 252 2.71 9.79 7.00
N GLU A 253 1.49 9.31 7.27
CA GLU A 253 0.50 10.02 8.07
C GLU A 253 0.85 10.05 9.56
N ILE A 254 1.43 8.96 10.09
CA ILE A 254 1.78 8.85 11.52
C ILE A 254 3.16 9.47 11.82
N PHE A 255 4.17 9.23 10.97
CA PHE A 255 5.56 9.63 11.26
C PHE A 255 6.08 10.81 10.43
N GLY A 256 5.24 11.35 9.54
CA GLY A 256 5.61 12.42 8.63
C GLY A 256 6.25 11.95 7.32
N VAL A 257 6.36 12.86 6.36
CA VAL A 257 6.76 12.56 4.98
C VAL A 257 8.27 12.61 4.75
N ILE A 258 9.01 13.39 5.54
CA ILE A 258 10.44 13.68 5.28
C ILE A 258 11.30 12.40 5.36
N HIS A 259 11.11 11.59 6.41
CA HIS A 259 11.86 10.35 6.62
C HIS A 259 11.02 9.08 6.36
N MET A 260 9.87 9.23 5.70
CA MET A 260 8.94 8.12 5.44
C MET A 260 9.62 6.93 4.76
N GLY A 261 10.46 7.19 3.74
CA GLY A 261 11.15 6.14 3.01
C GLY A 261 12.03 5.25 3.91
N THR A 262 12.78 5.86 4.82
CA THR A 262 13.63 5.12 5.77
C THR A 262 12.78 4.33 6.76
N ILE A 263 11.78 4.97 7.37
CA ILE A 263 10.91 4.35 8.39
C ILE A 263 10.14 3.17 7.79
N PHE A 264 9.49 3.38 6.64
CA PHE A 264 8.72 2.35 5.95
C PHE A 264 9.59 1.14 5.55
N ASN A 265 10.80 1.37 5.02
CA ASN A 265 11.70 0.27 4.66
C ASN A 265 12.17 -0.51 5.90
N THR A 266 12.41 0.16 7.04
CA THR A 266 12.72 -0.53 8.30
C THR A 266 11.54 -1.37 8.80
N ILE A 267 10.31 -0.84 8.76
CA ILE A 267 9.10 -1.61 9.07
C ILE A 267 8.98 -2.82 8.13
N THR A 268 9.33 -2.64 6.85
CA THR A 268 9.21 -3.67 5.82
C THR A 268 10.09 -4.89 6.09
N ILE A 269 11.17 -4.77 6.88
CA ILE A 269 11.99 -5.91 7.34
C ILE A 269 11.14 -6.94 8.10
N ALA A 270 10.03 -6.54 8.71
CA ALA A 270 9.13 -7.47 9.38
C ALA A 270 8.52 -8.51 8.42
N SER A 271 8.34 -8.18 7.14
CA SER A 271 7.79 -9.10 6.13
C SER A 271 8.69 -10.33 5.86
N PRO A 272 9.98 -10.18 5.49
CA PRO A 272 10.87 -11.35 5.34
C PRO A 272 11.09 -12.09 6.67
N VAL A 273 11.08 -11.39 7.82
CA VAL A 273 11.14 -12.05 9.14
C VAL A 273 9.91 -12.94 9.36
N GLY A 274 8.70 -12.40 9.16
CA GLY A 274 7.47 -13.16 9.26
C GLY A 274 7.40 -14.30 8.23
N SER A 275 7.81 -14.03 6.98
CA SER A 275 7.85 -15.04 5.93
C SER A 275 8.82 -16.17 6.25
N TYR A 276 9.97 -15.91 6.87
CA TYR A 276 10.87 -16.97 7.30
C TYR A 276 10.20 -17.85 8.35
N ILE A 277 9.56 -17.25 9.36
CA ILE A 277 8.84 -17.97 10.40
C ILE A 277 7.73 -18.84 9.77
N PHE A 278 6.86 -18.25 8.95
CA PHE A 278 5.73 -18.99 8.39
C PHE A 278 6.13 -19.96 7.28
N SER A 279 7.04 -19.59 6.38
CA SER A 279 7.46 -20.45 5.26
C SER A 279 8.31 -21.62 5.73
N VAL A 280 9.34 -21.35 6.55
CA VAL A 280 10.33 -22.38 6.89
C VAL A 280 9.92 -23.11 8.17
N ARG A 281 9.59 -22.37 9.23
CA ARG A 281 9.36 -22.97 10.56
C ARG A 281 7.95 -23.52 10.73
N VAL A 282 6.98 -23.00 9.98
CA VAL A 282 5.59 -23.50 10.04
C VAL A 282 5.32 -24.41 8.85
N ILE A 283 5.25 -23.87 7.63
CA ILE A 283 4.87 -24.63 6.43
C ILE A 283 5.86 -25.78 6.16
N GLY A 284 7.15 -25.48 6.03
CA GLY A 284 8.17 -26.50 5.72
C GLY A 284 8.29 -27.57 6.80
N TYR A 285 8.43 -27.17 8.07
CA TYR A 285 8.57 -28.12 9.18
C TYR A 285 7.35 -29.04 9.35
N ILE A 286 6.13 -28.50 9.29
CA ILE A 286 4.90 -29.31 9.41
C ILE A 286 4.79 -30.25 8.22
N TYR A 287 5.04 -29.78 7.00
CA TYR A 287 5.01 -30.62 5.81
C TYR A 287 6.00 -31.81 5.90
N ASP A 288 7.24 -31.55 6.32
CA ASP A 288 8.27 -32.58 6.45
C ASP A 288 7.93 -33.60 7.55
N GLN A 289 7.27 -33.15 8.62
CA GLN A 289 6.78 -34.01 9.69
C GLN A 289 5.70 -34.98 9.15
N GLU A 290 4.67 -34.46 8.50
CA GLU A 290 3.58 -35.27 7.93
C GLU A 290 4.10 -36.23 6.84
N ALA A 291 5.03 -35.79 5.98
CA ALA A 291 5.66 -36.64 4.97
C ALA A 291 6.43 -37.83 5.58
N SER A 292 7.11 -37.60 6.71
CA SER A 292 7.87 -38.63 7.42
C SER A 292 6.96 -39.70 8.03
N GLU A 293 5.78 -39.32 8.51
CA GLU A 293 4.78 -40.23 9.06
C GLU A 293 4.19 -41.15 7.96
N GLU A 294 4.04 -40.64 6.74
CA GLU A 294 3.62 -41.42 5.56
C GLU A 294 4.73 -42.34 5.01
N LYS A 295 5.92 -42.38 5.63
CA LYS A 295 7.13 -43.09 5.13
C LYS A 295 7.51 -42.69 3.70
N GLY A 296 7.12 -41.49 3.29
CA GLY A 296 7.33 -40.94 1.96
C GLY A 296 8.32 -39.78 1.96
N ILE A 297 8.67 -39.33 0.75
CA ILE A 297 9.41 -38.08 0.53
C ILE A 297 8.42 -36.92 0.27
N ILE A 298 7.15 -37.23 -0.01
CA ILE A 298 6.11 -36.28 -0.43
C ILE A 298 4.87 -36.53 0.43
N CYS A 299 4.34 -35.46 1.05
CA CYS A 299 3.07 -35.50 1.77
C CYS A 299 1.93 -35.22 0.79
N THR A 300 0.85 -36.01 0.87
CA THR A 300 -0.32 -35.85 -0.01
C THR A 300 -1.61 -35.64 0.76
N GLY A 301 -2.38 -34.63 0.37
CA GLY A 301 -3.66 -34.29 0.97
C GLY A 301 -3.64 -32.97 1.74
N THR A 302 -4.79 -32.65 2.34
CA THR A 302 -5.02 -31.36 3.00
C THR A 302 -4.34 -31.26 4.36
N HIS A 303 -4.14 -32.40 5.05
CA HIS A 303 -3.52 -32.46 6.36
C HIS A 303 -2.09 -31.89 6.37
N CYS A 304 -1.36 -32.04 5.26
CA CYS A 304 0.00 -31.51 5.05
C CYS A 304 0.15 -30.00 5.34
N PHE A 305 -0.93 -29.22 5.16
CA PHE A 305 -0.89 -27.76 5.29
C PHE A 305 -2.03 -27.17 6.11
N MET A 306 -3.05 -27.96 6.49
CA MET A 306 -4.21 -27.47 7.25
C MET A 306 -3.78 -26.73 8.52
N LEU A 307 -2.91 -27.34 9.34
CA LEU A 307 -2.40 -26.73 10.57
C LEU A 307 -1.61 -25.44 10.27
N SER A 308 -0.74 -25.46 9.26
CA SER A 308 0.05 -24.30 8.83
C SER A 308 -0.83 -23.10 8.47
N PHE A 309 -1.92 -23.33 7.72
CA PHE A 309 -2.86 -22.27 7.36
C PHE A 309 -3.74 -21.82 8.53
N LEU A 310 -4.07 -22.69 9.49
CA LEU A 310 -4.73 -22.27 10.74
C LEU A 310 -3.82 -21.38 11.60
N ILE A 311 -2.53 -21.68 11.67
CA ILE A 311 -1.53 -20.85 12.35
C ILE A 311 -1.43 -19.48 11.67
N MET A 312 -1.33 -19.44 10.33
CA MET A 312 -1.30 -18.18 9.58
C MET A 312 -2.60 -17.38 9.68
N ALA A 313 -3.76 -18.05 9.70
CA ALA A 313 -5.05 -17.40 9.95
C ALA A 313 -5.11 -16.75 11.33
N SER A 314 -4.60 -17.44 12.35
CA SER A 314 -4.51 -16.92 13.72
C SER A 314 -3.53 -15.75 13.82
N ALA A 315 -2.37 -15.85 13.16
CA ALA A 315 -1.37 -14.79 13.12
C ALA A 315 -1.91 -13.53 12.41
N THR A 316 -2.59 -13.67 11.28
CA THR A 316 -3.21 -12.54 10.57
C THR A 316 -4.34 -11.90 11.34
N LEU A 317 -5.14 -12.69 12.06
CA LEU A 317 -6.15 -12.17 12.99
C LEU A 317 -5.48 -11.36 14.12
N PHE A 318 -4.40 -11.87 14.69
CA PHE A 318 -3.61 -11.13 15.68
C PHE A 318 -3.04 -9.82 15.11
N GLY A 319 -2.55 -9.85 13.87
CA GLY A 319 -2.16 -8.64 13.13
C GLY A 319 -3.32 -7.65 12.93
N SER A 320 -4.53 -8.14 12.66
CA SER A 320 -5.74 -7.31 12.56
C SER A 320 -6.09 -6.65 13.89
N LEU A 321 -5.96 -7.37 15.01
CA LEU A 321 -6.14 -6.80 16.36
C LEU A 321 -5.07 -5.75 16.67
N ALA A 322 -3.82 -5.98 16.30
CA ALA A 322 -2.75 -4.98 16.43
C ALA A 322 -3.08 -3.72 15.61
N ALA A 323 -3.52 -3.86 14.37
CA ALA A 323 -3.99 -2.75 13.54
C ALA A 323 -5.22 -2.05 14.14
N LEU A 324 -6.09 -2.76 14.85
CA LEU A 324 -7.24 -2.18 15.53
C LEU A 324 -6.79 -1.31 16.71
N VAL A 325 -5.79 -1.76 17.47
CA VAL A 325 -5.15 -0.93 18.51
C VAL A 325 -4.55 0.33 17.88
N LEU A 326 -3.86 0.22 16.74
CA LEU A 326 -3.34 1.39 16.02
C LEU A 326 -4.45 2.36 15.62
N PHE A 327 -5.55 1.85 15.04
CA PHE A 327 -6.71 2.64 14.66
C PHE A 327 -7.28 3.40 15.86
N LEU A 328 -7.47 2.72 17.00
CA LEU A 328 -8.00 3.33 18.21
C LEU A 328 -7.05 4.41 18.76
N ARG A 329 -5.74 4.18 18.75
CA ARG A 329 -4.73 5.14 19.22
C ARG A 329 -4.65 6.39 18.33
N THR A 330 -4.75 6.19 17.02
CA THR A 330 -4.62 7.28 16.04
C THR A 330 -5.95 7.96 15.72
N ARG A 331 -7.09 7.45 16.21
CA ARG A 331 -8.44 7.99 15.90
C ARG A 331 -8.58 9.48 16.20
N THR A 332 -8.10 9.93 17.35
CA THR A 332 -8.16 11.35 17.75
C THR A 332 -7.30 12.21 16.83
N PHE A 333 -6.11 11.73 16.47
CA PHE A 333 -5.20 12.38 15.52
C PHE A 333 -5.83 12.51 14.12
N TYR A 334 -6.40 11.44 13.57
CA TYR A 334 -7.09 11.51 12.27
C TYR A 334 -8.27 12.49 12.29
N SER A 335 -9.09 12.45 13.34
CA SER A 335 -10.28 13.30 13.45
C SER A 335 -9.96 14.79 13.61
N GLN A 336 -8.86 15.12 14.29
CA GLN A 336 -8.52 16.52 14.61
C GLN A 336 -7.55 17.14 13.60
N VAL A 337 -6.60 16.38 13.06
CA VAL A 337 -5.50 16.91 12.24
C VAL A 337 -5.72 16.60 10.76
N ILE A 338 -6.00 15.35 10.41
CA ILE A 338 -6.07 14.94 9.00
C ILE A 338 -7.37 15.41 8.35
N VAL A 339 -8.53 15.19 8.99
CA VAL A 339 -9.82 15.63 8.43
C VAL A 339 -9.88 17.17 8.31
N ARG A 340 -9.31 17.91 9.27
CA ARG A 340 -9.26 19.38 9.19
C ARG A 340 -8.31 19.92 8.12
N ARG A 341 -7.23 19.21 7.77
CA ARG A 341 -6.35 19.57 6.64
C ARG A 341 -7.01 19.36 5.27
N LEU A 342 -8.09 18.58 5.21
CA LEU A 342 -8.79 18.23 3.97
C LEU A 342 -10.01 19.12 3.68
N LEU A 343 -10.51 19.85 4.68
CA LEU A 343 -11.58 20.84 4.57
C LEU A 343 -11.00 22.22 4.26
#